data_AF-A0A420VE99-F1
#
_entry.id   AF-A0A420VE99-F1
#
_cell.length_a   1.000
_cell.length_b   1.000
_cell.length_c   1.000
_cell.angle_alpha   90.00
_cell.angle_beta   90.00
_cell.angle_gamma   90.00
#
_symmetry.space_group_name_H-M   'P 1'
#
loop_
_entity.id
_entity.type
_entity.pdbx_description
1 polymer ?
#
loop_
_entity_poly.entity_id
_entity_poly.type
_entity_poly.pdbx_seq_one_letter_code
_entity_poly.pdbx_strand_id
1 'polypeptide(L)'
;MYREKVKSMNEVYARGYRPEPTEPPVLCFLEDFLKLKGLTVSELSEKTGISRQTLHNILKGVYTPGVDLALKIGHVLGVSVESLFELTDAAWVSRVKIKGERTLYLDVINLFLLDKEAKEEEMKADPAIYYDRKTKRMITPEEKEAIEKKELEETLKNPKKVARLVGDLEEVDKRSIPRIVREALEEKHQKRFVPKYQLLVRTIPR
;
A
#
# COMPACT_ATOMS: atom_id res chain seq x y z
N MET A 1 23.05 16.14 3.79
CA MET A 1 21.65 16.57 4.00
C MET A 1 21.27 17.57 2.93
N TYR A 2 20.21 17.29 2.17
CA TYR A 2 19.63 18.18 1.17
C TYR A 2 18.21 18.56 1.58
N ARG A 3 17.91 19.86 1.54
CA ARG A 3 16.61 20.43 1.91
C ARG A 3 16.33 21.67 1.07
N GLU A 4 15.23 21.67 0.32
CA GLU A 4 14.83 22.80 -0.53
C GLU A 4 13.33 23.08 -0.39
N LYS A 5 12.96 24.34 -0.15
CA LYS A 5 11.55 24.75 -0.11
C LYS A 5 11.03 24.97 -1.53
N VAL A 6 9.86 24.41 -1.84
CA VAL A 6 9.14 24.68 -3.09
C VAL A 6 7.91 25.54 -2.81
N LYS A 7 7.52 26.36 -3.79
CA LYS A 7 6.43 27.33 -3.63
C LYS A 7 5.06 26.69 -3.72
N SER A 8 4.93 25.64 -4.54
CA SER A 8 3.67 24.96 -4.79
C SER A 8 3.89 23.55 -5.35
N MET A 9 2.84 22.73 -5.31
CA MET A 9 2.84 21.44 -5.99
C MET A 9 2.99 21.58 -7.52
N ASN A 10 2.46 22.65 -8.12
CA ASN A 10 2.62 22.93 -9.54
C ASN A 10 4.09 23.11 -9.93
N GLU A 11 4.91 23.68 -9.04
CA GLU A 11 6.35 23.79 -9.25
C GLU A 11 7.04 22.42 -9.25
N VAL A 12 6.68 21.54 -8.32
CA VAL A 12 7.16 20.15 -8.28
C VAL A 12 6.83 19.45 -9.61
N TYR A 13 5.60 19.66 -10.09
CA TYR A 13 5.14 19.06 -11.33
C TYR A 13 5.84 19.61 -12.57
N ALA A 14 6.09 20.93 -12.62
CA ALA A 14 6.83 21.60 -13.68
C ALA A 14 8.29 21.13 -13.76
N ARG A 15 8.90 20.72 -12.63
CA ARG A 15 10.24 20.09 -12.59
C ARG A 15 10.23 18.61 -13.06
N GLY A 16 9.08 18.11 -13.49
CA GLY A 16 8.88 16.72 -13.93
C GLY A 16 8.78 15.71 -12.78
N TYR A 17 8.75 16.17 -11.53
CA TYR A 17 8.61 15.29 -10.38
C TYR A 17 7.14 15.02 -10.10
N ARG A 18 6.84 13.81 -9.63
CA ARG A 18 5.53 13.40 -9.12
C ARG A 18 5.76 12.67 -7.80
N PRO A 19 4.89 12.82 -6.81
CA PRO A 19 4.86 11.88 -5.70
C PRO A 19 4.61 10.47 -6.23
N GLU A 20 5.20 9.47 -5.56
CA GLU A 20 5.00 8.07 -5.89
C GLU A 20 3.50 7.77 -5.92
N PRO A 21 3.00 7.12 -6.99
CA PRO A 21 1.60 6.81 -7.13
C PRO A 21 1.11 5.99 -5.93
N THR A 22 -0.12 6.29 -5.50
CA THR A 22 -0.81 5.50 -4.47
C THR A 22 -1.31 4.16 -5.01
N GLU A 23 -1.42 4.03 -6.33
CA GLU A 23 -1.83 2.81 -7.01
C GLU A 23 -0.66 1.83 -7.12
N PRO A 24 -0.91 0.52 -6.98
CA PRO A 24 0.14 -0.48 -7.09
C PRO A 24 0.71 -0.50 -8.52
N PRO A 25 2.02 -0.75 -8.69
CA PRO A 25 2.63 -0.86 -10.02
C PRO A 25 2.16 -2.10 -10.79
N VAL A 26 1.62 -3.10 -10.10
CA VAL A 26 1.20 -4.38 -10.66
C VAL A 26 -0.17 -4.76 -10.12
N LEU A 27 -1.13 -4.99 -11.03
CA LEU A 27 -2.41 -5.64 -10.71
C LEU A 27 -2.21 -7.16 -10.58
N CYS A 28 -2.99 -7.79 -9.72
CA CYS A 28 -2.89 -9.21 -9.42
C CYS A 28 -4.25 -9.88 -9.64
N PHE A 29 -4.29 -10.87 -10.53
CA PHE A 29 -5.49 -11.64 -10.86
C PHE A 29 -5.47 -13.05 -10.25
N LEU A 30 -4.49 -13.35 -9.40
CA LEU A 30 -4.26 -14.68 -8.83
C LEU A 30 -5.50 -15.26 -8.12
N GLU A 31 -6.33 -14.43 -7.48
CA GLU A 31 -7.52 -14.90 -6.78
C GLU A 31 -8.52 -15.60 -7.72
N ASP A 32 -8.70 -15.05 -8.92
CA ASP A 32 -9.63 -15.59 -9.91
C ASP A 32 -9.12 -16.93 -10.44
N PHE A 33 -7.81 -17.06 -10.68
CA PHE A 33 -7.21 -18.32 -11.08
C PHE A 33 -7.31 -19.40 -10.00
N LEU A 34 -7.14 -19.03 -8.72
CA LEU A 34 -7.32 -19.96 -7.61
C LEU A 34 -8.76 -20.49 -7.55
N LYS A 35 -9.76 -19.61 -7.70
CA LYS A 35 -11.18 -19.99 -7.75
C LYS A 35 -11.47 -20.92 -8.93
N LEU A 36 -11.00 -20.57 -10.12
CA LEU A 36 -11.19 -21.38 -11.34
C LEU A 36 -10.55 -22.77 -11.23
N LYS A 37 -9.44 -22.90 -10.50
CA LYS A 37 -8.75 -24.18 -10.28
C LYS A 37 -9.23 -24.93 -9.03
N GLY A 38 -10.14 -24.36 -8.24
CA GLY A 38 -10.57 -24.92 -6.97
C GLY A 38 -9.45 -25.06 -5.94
N LEU A 39 -8.42 -24.20 -6.01
CA LEU A 39 -7.26 -24.22 -5.12
C LEU A 39 -7.37 -23.16 -4.04
N THR A 40 -7.00 -23.53 -2.83
CA THR A 40 -6.85 -22.61 -1.70
C THR A 40 -5.46 -21.98 -1.67
N VAL A 41 -5.34 -20.84 -0.98
CA VAL A 41 -4.04 -20.22 -0.70
C VAL A 41 -3.12 -21.14 0.11
N SER A 42 -3.68 -22.01 0.97
CA SER A 42 -2.90 -22.97 1.74
C SER A 42 -2.27 -24.03 0.83
N GLU A 43 -3.04 -24.59 -0.09
CA GLU A 43 -2.52 -25.57 -1.05
C GLU A 43 -1.50 -24.94 -2.01
N LEU A 44 -1.74 -23.70 -2.45
CA LEU A 44 -0.75 -22.97 -3.24
C LEU A 44 0.54 -22.74 -2.43
N SER A 45 0.42 -22.39 -1.14
CA SER A 45 1.56 -22.22 -0.23
C SER A 45 2.40 -23.50 -0.15
N GLU A 46 1.77 -24.65 0.05
CA GLU A 46 2.44 -25.95 0.12
C GLU A 46 3.13 -26.32 -1.20
N LYS A 47 2.46 -26.10 -2.34
CA LYS A 47 2.98 -26.43 -3.67
C LYS A 47 4.12 -25.51 -4.12
N THR A 48 4.10 -24.25 -3.73
CA THR A 48 5.09 -23.24 -4.15
C THR A 48 6.22 -23.05 -3.13
N GLY A 49 6.02 -23.47 -1.88
CA GLY A 49 6.90 -23.16 -0.74
C GLY A 49 6.84 -21.70 -0.30
N ILE A 50 5.91 -20.90 -0.83
CA ILE A 50 5.73 -19.49 -0.49
C ILE A 50 4.83 -19.40 0.74
N SER A 51 5.18 -18.57 1.73
CA SER A 51 4.35 -18.45 2.93
C SER A 51 2.93 -17.94 2.61
N ARG A 52 1.92 -18.43 3.36
CA ARG A 52 0.53 -17.93 3.24
C ARG A 52 0.44 -16.41 3.40
N GLN A 53 1.22 -15.83 4.32
CA GLN A 53 1.26 -14.38 4.50
C GLN A 53 1.77 -13.65 3.25
N THR A 54 2.84 -14.16 2.64
CA THR A 54 3.39 -13.61 1.39
C THR A 54 2.37 -13.71 0.27
N LEU A 55 1.72 -14.88 0.09
CA LEU A 55 0.67 -15.05 -0.93
C LEU A 55 -0.51 -14.11 -0.69
N HIS A 56 -0.95 -13.90 0.56
CA HIS A 56 -1.99 -12.93 0.87
C HIS A 56 -1.55 -11.49 0.57
N ASN A 57 -0.30 -11.12 0.83
CA ASN A 57 0.20 -9.80 0.48
C ASN A 57 0.26 -9.59 -1.05
N ILE A 58 0.58 -10.64 -1.82
CA ILE A 58 0.53 -10.62 -3.29
C ILE A 58 -0.91 -10.44 -3.78
N LEU A 59 -1.84 -11.22 -3.25
CA LEU A 59 -3.27 -11.15 -3.61
C LEU A 59 -3.86 -9.75 -3.35
N LYS A 60 -3.45 -9.12 -2.25
CA LYS A 60 -3.91 -7.77 -1.89
C LYS A 60 -3.19 -6.63 -2.63
N GLY A 61 -2.21 -6.94 -3.49
CA GLY A 61 -1.39 -5.93 -4.17
C GLY A 61 -0.48 -5.13 -3.23
N VAL A 62 -0.38 -5.51 -1.95
CA VAL A 62 0.50 -4.87 -0.95
C VAL A 62 1.96 -5.21 -1.23
N TYR A 63 2.22 -6.36 -1.84
CA TYR A 63 3.55 -6.81 -2.20
C TYR A 63 3.60 -7.26 -3.66
N THR A 64 4.43 -6.58 -4.46
CA THR A 64 4.76 -7.04 -5.81
C THR A 64 5.73 -8.22 -5.71
N PRO A 65 5.37 -9.41 -6.22
CA PRO A 65 6.23 -10.57 -6.14
C PRO A 65 7.51 -10.39 -6.98
N GLY A 66 8.61 -10.95 -6.51
CA GLY A 66 9.80 -11.17 -7.32
C GLY A 66 9.53 -12.15 -8.47
N VAL A 67 10.41 -12.14 -9.48
CA VAL A 67 10.29 -12.99 -10.68
C VAL A 67 10.21 -14.48 -10.31
N ASP A 68 10.98 -14.92 -9.33
CA ASP A 68 11.00 -16.31 -8.85
C ASP A 68 9.65 -16.74 -8.24
N LEU A 69 9.03 -15.88 -7.42
CA LEU A 69 7.73 -16.15 -6.81
C LEU A 69 6.63 -16.18 -7.86
N ALA A 70 6.63 -15.21 -8.78
CA ALA A 70 5.65 -15.13 -9.86
C ALA A 70 5.72 -16.37 -10.77
N LEU A 71 6.93 -16.81 -11.15
CA LEU A 71 7.14 -18.01 -11.96
C LEU A 71 6.71 -19.29 -11.24
N LYS A 72 7.00 -19.44 -9.93
CA LYS A 72 6.53 -20.59 -9.14
C LYS A 72 5.00 -20.69 -9.13
N ILE A 73 4.32 -19.56 -8.94
CA ILE A 73 2.86 -19.50 -8.93
C ILE A 73 2.30 -19.87 -10.31
N GLY A 74 2.82 -19.26 -11.38
CA GLY A 74 2.42 -19.57 -12.76
C GLY A 74 2.63 -21.04 -13.10
N HIS A 75 3.77 -21.62 -12.72
CA HIS A 75 4.08 -23.03 -12.93
C HIS A 75 3.09 -23.97 -12.24
N VAL A 76 2.77 -23.74 -10.96
CA VAL A 76 1.81 -24.57 -10.20
C VAL A 76 0.39 -24.46 -10.78
N LEU A 77 0.01 -23.29 -11.29
CA LEU A 77 -1.31 -23.07 -11.88
C LEU A 77 -1.40 -23.47 -13.37
N GLY A 78 -0.27 -23.69 -14.02
CA GLY A 78 -0.16 -23.98 -15.44
C GLY A 78 -0.53 -22.78 -16.33
N VAL A 79 -0.18 -21.56 -15.91
CA VAL A 79 -0.47 -20.31 -16.64
C VAL A 79 0.77 -19.42 -16.72
N SER A 80 0.80 -18.51 -17.70
CA SER A 80 1.85 -17.49 -17.82
C SER A 80 1.77 -16.46 -16.69
N VAL A 81 2.91 -15.87 -16.35
CA VAL A 81 3.00 -14.80 -15.34
C VAL A 81 2.16 -13.59 -15.75
N GLU A 82 2.15 -13.28 -17.05
CA GLU A 82 1.40 -12.19 -17.68
C GLU A 82 -0.12 -12.39 -17.60
N SER A 83 -0.59 -13.62 -17.36
CA SER A 83 -2.00 -13.87 -17.08
C SER A 83 -2.37 -13.59 -15.63
N LEU A 84 -1.39 -13.66 -14.72
CA LEU A 84 -1.58 -13.44 -13.29
C LEU A 84 -1.34 -12.00 -12.88
N PHE A 85 -0.50 -11.28 -13.62
CA PHE A 85 -0.01 -9.96 -13.26
C PHE A 85 0.05 -9.01 -14.46
N GLU A 86 -0.41 -7.77 -14.26
CA GLU A 86 -0.43 -6.73 -15.29
C GLU A 86 0.17 -5.43 -14.76
N LEU A 87 0.99 -4.75 -15.57
CA LEU A 87 1.59 -3.46 -15.22
C LEU A 87 0.56 -2.34 -15.30
N THR A 88 0.50 -1.50 -14.26
CA THR A 88 -0.31 -0.28 -14.28
C THR A 88 0.47 0.91 -14.83
N ASP A 89 -0.19 2.06 -14.99
CA ASP A 89 0.50 3.33 -15.29
C ASP A 89 1.52 3.68 -14.19
N ALA A 90 1.23 3.30 -12.94
CA ALA A 90 2.11 3.53 -11.79
C ALA A 90 3.46 2.81 -11.89
N ALA A 91 3.58 1.76 -12.72
CA ALA A 91 4.85 1.07 -12.96
C ALA A 91 5.87 1.92 -13.73
N TRP A 92 5.41 2.90 -14.51
CA TRP A 92 6.24 3.65 -15.46
C TRP A 92 6.82 4.90 -14.80
N VAL A 93 7.51 4.70 -13.68
CA VAL A 93 8.13 5.78 -12.92
C VAL A 93 9.57 5.43 -12.52
N SER A 94 10.45 6.43 -12.52
CA SER A 94 11.83 6.31 -12.06
C SER A 94 12.04 7.12 -10.79
N ARG A 95 12.74 6.57 -9.80
CA ARG A 95 13.04 7.31 -8.56
C ARG A 95 13.90 8.52 -8.87
N VAL A 96 13.50 9.69 -8.38
CA VAL A 96 14.29 10.91 -8.56
C VAL A 96 15.53 10.83 -7.69
N LYS A 97 16.70 10.96 -8.33
CA LYS A 97 18.00 11.07 -7.67
C LYS A 97 18.58 12.46 -7.90
N ILE A 98 19.18 13.06 -6.87
CA ILE A 98 20.07 14.23 -7.01
C ILE A 98 21.43 13.75 -7.52
N LYS A 99 22.21 14.63 -8.18
CA LYS A 99 23.62 14.37 -8.53
C LYS A 99 24.37 13.80 -7.31
N GLY A 100 24.80 12.54 -7.38
CA GLY A 100 25.36 11.80 -6.23
C GLY A 100 24.45 10.74 -5.58
N GLU A 101 23.45 10.22 -6.32
CA GLU A 101 22.66 9.01 -6.02
C GLU A 101 21.58 9.07 -4.92
N ARG A 102 21.36 10.22 -4.28
CA ARG A 102 20.40 10.32 -3.17
C ARG A 102 18.96 10.44 -3.65
N THR A 103 18.10 9.57 -3.13
CA THR A 103 16.65 9.58 -3.37
C THR A 103 15.98 10.80 -2.73
N LEU A 104 15.07 11.43 -3.48
CA LEU A 104 14.30 12.59 -3.04
C LEU A 104 12.90 12.23 -2.51
N TYR A 105 12.49 12.94 -1.45
CA TYR A 105 11.17 12.91 -0.86
C TYR A 105 10.54 14.31 -0.89
N LEU A 106 9.22 14.36 -0.88
CA LEU A 106 8.42 15.57 -0.72
C LEU A 106 7.73 15.54 0.64
N ASP A 107 8.00 16.55 1.48
CA ASP A 107 7.11 16.92 2.58
C ASP A 107 5.88 17.61 2.00
N VAL A 108 4.75 16.91 1.97
CA VAL A 108 3.51 17.42 1.37
C VAL A 108 2.81 18.49 2.22
N ILE A 109 3.20 18.63 3.49
CA ILE A 109 2.60 19.59 4.43
C ILE A 109 3.34 20.92 4.36
N ASN A 110 4.67 20.88 4.40
CA ASN A 110 5.50 22.08 4.43
C ASN A 110 6.10 22.45 3.06
N LEU A 111 5.89 21.61 2.04
CA LEU A 111 6.41 21.78 0.69
C LEU A 111 7.94 21.88 0.66
N PHE A 112 8.60 20.87 1.21
CA PHE A 112 10.06 20.70 1.14
C PHE A 112 10.46 19.47 0.35
N LEU A 113 11.49 19.60 -0.47
CA LEU A 113 12.24 18.50 -1.05
C LEU A 113 13.34 18.09 -0.09
N LEU A 114 13.42 16.80 0.25
CA LEU A 114 14.30 16.25 1.27
C LEU A 114 15.06 15.05 0.71
N ASP A 115 16.34 14.91 1.05
CA ASP A 115 16.99 13.59 0.94
C ASP A 115 16.66 12.70 2.15
N LYS A 116 17.10 11.44 2.11
CA LYS A 116 16.85 10.46 3.19
C LYS A 116 17.37 10.95 4.54
N GLU A 117 18.56 11.54 4.57
CA GLU A 117 19.19 12.08 5.79
C GLU A 117 18.32 13.20 6.39
N ALA A 118 17.89 14.16 5.56
CA ALA A 118 17.04 15.26 6.01
C ALA A 118 15.69 14.79 6.56
N LYS A 119 15.07 13.82 5.88
CA LYS A 119 13.83 13.19 6.32
C LYS A 119 13.99 12.54 7.70
N GLU A 120 15.05 11.76 7.89
CA GLU A 120 15.29 11.06 9.16
C GLU A 120 15.55 12.02 10.32
N GLU A 121 16.22 13.15 10.07
CA GLU A 121 16.42 14.19 11.07
C GLU A 121 15.10 14.88 11.46
N GLU A 122 14.25 15.24 10.47
CA GLU A 122 12.93 15.79 10.76
C GLU A 122 12.03 14.79 11.51
N MET A 123 12.09 13.50 11.17
CA MET A 123 11.35 12.45 11.88
C MET A 123 11.80 12.26 13.34
N LYS A 124 13.09 12.50 13.64
CA LYS A 124 13.61 12.45 15.02
C LYS A 124 13.14 13.64 15.84
N ALA A 125 13.05 14.81 15.22
CA ALA A 125 12.58 16.03 15.87
C ALA A 125 11.06 16.04 16.08
N ASP A 126 10.30 15.58 15.07
CA ASP A 126 8.85 15.48 15.12
C ASP A 126 8.39 14.12 14.56
N PRO A 127 8.00 13.18 15.44
CA PRO A 127 7.56 11.84 15.03
C PRO A 127 6.15 11.84 14.41
N ALA A 128 5.44 12.97 14.37
CA ALA A 128 4.12 13.05 13.78
C ALA A 128 4.21 13.06 12.23
N ILE A 129 4.23 11.87 11.63
CA ILE A 129 4.48 11.68 10.19
C ILE A 129 3.24 11.31 9.37
N TYR A 130 2.05 11.24 9.98
CA TYR A 130 0.79 10.99 9.27
C TYR A 130 -0.17 12.16 9.46
N TYR A 131 -0.76 12.62 8.37
CA TYR A 131 -1.87 13.56 8.40
C TYR A 131 -3.20 12.80 8.45
N ASP A 132 -3.95 12.96 9.54
CA ASP A 132 -5.29 12.40 9.64
C ASP A 132 -6.31 13.35 9.00
N ARG A 133 -6.83 12.98 7.82
CA ARG A 133 -7.82 13.78 7.09
C ARG A 133 -9.12 13.98 7.86
N LYS A 134 -9.44 13.10 8.83
CA LYS A 134 -10.65 13.18 9.64
C LYS A 134 -10.53 14.27 10.73
N THR A 135 -9.40 14.29 11.43
CA THR A 135 -9.16 15.23 12.54
C THR A 135 -8.37 16.47 12.13
N LYS A 136 -7.85 16.48 10.90
CA LYS A 136 -7.04 17.56 10.30
C LYS A 136 -5.75 17.88 11.08
N ARG A 137 -5.16 16.88 11.73
CA ARG A 137 -3.93 17.03 12.53
C ARG A 137 -2.86 16.01 12.13
N MET A 138 -1.62 16.34 12.45
CA MET A 138 -0.51 15.39 12.40
C MET A 138 -0.60 14.41 13.57
N ILE A 139 -0.33 13.14 13.31
CA ILE A 139 -0.29 12.07 14.31
C ILE A 139 0.94 11.19 14.11
N THR A 140 1.42 10.58 15.20
CA THR A 140 2.55 9.64 15.15
C THR A 140 2.11 8.25 14.63
N PRO A 141 3.06 7.39 14.23
CA PRO A 141 2.77 5.99 13.89
C PRO A 141 2.05 5.23 15.01
N GLU A 142 2.42 5.49 16.26
CA GLU A 142 1.84 4.84 17.44
C GLU A 142 0.39 5.32 17.67
N GLU A 143 0.13 6.62 17.50
CA GLU A 143 -1.24 7.15 17.55
C GLU A 143 -2.12 6.57 16.43
N LYS A 144 -1.57 6.45 15.21
CA LYS A 144 -2.24 5.81 14.08
C LYS A 144 -2.62 4.37 14.43
N GLU A 145 -1.67 3.56 14.89
CA GLU A 145 -1.90 2.16 15.25
C GLU A 145 -2.96 2.03 16.36
N ALA A 146 -2.91 2.90 17.37
CA ALA A 146 -3.90 2.93 18.44
C ALA A 146 -5.32 3.25 17.93
N ILE A 147 -5.46 4.18 16.97
CA ILE A 147 -6.74 4.51 16.34
C ILE A 147 -7.26 3.34 15.50
N GLU A 148 -6.39 2.72 14.70
CA GLU A 148 -6.74 1.57 13.85
C GLU A 148 -7.22 0.39 14.69
N LYS A 149 -6.48 0.06 15.76
CA LYS A 149 -6.84 -1.01 16.70
C LYS A 149 -8.18 -0.72 17.40
N LYS A 150 -8.37 0.50 17.89
CA LYS A 150 -9.62 0.90 18.55
C LYS A 150 -10.83 0.81 17.60
N GLU A 151 -10.67 1.26 16.36
CA GLU A 151 -11.74 1.22 15.36
C GLU A 151 -12.09 -0.23 14.96
N LEU A 152 -11.08 -1.10 14.86
CA LEU A 152 -11.28 -2.54 14.64
C LEU A 152 -12.07 -3.19 15.78
N GLU A 153 -11.64 -3.00 17.03
CA GLU A 153 -12.31 -3.56 18.22
C GLU A 153 -13.76 -3.05 18.35
N GLU A 154 -13.99 -1.75 18.13
CA GLU A 154 -15.33 -1.16 18.19
C GLU A 154 -16.25 -1.69 17.08
N THR A 155 -15.69 -1.92 15.89
CA THR A 155 -16.44 -2.46 14.75
C THR A 155 -16.84 -3.91 14.99
N LEU A 156 -15.92 -4.75 15.47
CA LEU A 156 -16.19 -6.15 15.78
C LEU A 156 -17.23 -6.34 16.89
N LYS A 157 -17.27 -5.42 17.87
CA LYS A 157 -18.26 -5.45 18.96
C LYS A 157 -19.66 -4.98 18.53
N ASN A 158 -19.80 -4.35 17.37
CA ASN A 158 -21.07 -3.75 16.93
C ASN A 158 -21.62 -4.46 15.69
N PRO A 159 -22.63 -5.35 15.84
CA PRO A 159 -23.21 -6.11 14.72
C PRO A 159 -23.69 -5.24 13.55
N LYS A 160 -24.20 -4.03 13.82
CA LYS A 160 -24.65 -3.11 12.76
C LYS A 160 -23.48 -2.58 11.92
N LYS A 161 -22.32 -2.33 12.54
CA LYS A 161 -21.13 -1.89 11.81
C LYS A 161 -20.53 -3.03 10.99
N VAL A 162 -20.54 -4.25 11.52
CA VAL A 162 -20.15 -5.44 10.77
C VAL A 162 -21.05 -5.64 9.56
N ALA A 163 -22.38 -5.65 9.73
CA ALA A 163 -23.32 -5.80 8.61
C ALA A 163 -23.08 -4.77 7.50
N ARG A 164 -22.75 -3.51 7.85
CA ARG A 164 -22.43 -2.46 6.87
C ARG A 164 -21.19 -2.71 6.03
N LEU A 165 -20.22 -3.46 6.55
CA LEU A 165 -18.97 -3.75 5.85
C LEU A 165 -19.00 -5.08 5.13
N VAL A 166 -19.71 -6.06 5.69
CA VAL A 166 -19.68 -7.46 5.26
C VAL A 166 -20.92 -7.84 4.43
N GLY A 167 -21.98 -7.01 4.43
CA GLY A 167 -23.22 -7.30 3.74
C GLY A 167 -24.15 -8.17 4.59
N ASP A 168 -24.76 -9.20 3.98
CA ASP A 168 -25.65 -10.11 4.69
C ASP A 168 -24.87 -11.01 5.66
N LEU A 169 -25.16 -10.87 6.95
CA LEU A 169 -24.50 -11.62 8.01
C LEU A 169 -24.94 -13.09 8.06
N GLU A 170 -26.06 -13.45 7.45
CA GLU A 170 -26.57 -14.82 7.42
C GLU A 170 -25.87 -15.67 6.35
N GLU A 171 -25.43 -15.05 5.26
CA GLU A 171 -24.73 -15.72 4.15
C GLU A 171 -23.20 -15.83 4.37
N VAL A 172 -22.66 -15.09 5.35
CA VAL A 172 -21.21 -15.00 5.56
C VAL A 172 -20.76 -15.88 6.71
N ASP A 173 -19.75 -16.73 6.45
CA ASP A 173 -19.11 -17.54 7.47
C ASP A 173 -18.58 -16.68 8.62
N LYS A 174 -19.08 -16.96 9.83
CA LYS A 174 -18.75 -16.22 11.05
C LYS A 174 -17.25 -16.18 11.35
N ARG A 175 -16.49 -17.20 10.93
CA ARG A 175 -15.03 -17.25 11.13
C ARG A 175 -14.29 -16.28 10.21
N SER A 176 -14.89 -15.91 9.08
CA SER A 176 -14.32 -15.01 8.07
C SER A 176 -14.58 -13.53 8.37
N ILE A 177 -15.60 -13.22 9.17
CA ILE A 177 -16.00 -11.85 9.54
C ILE A 177 -14.83 -10.98 10.02
N PRO A 178 -13.96 -11.41 10.97
CA PRO A 178 -12.88 -10.57 11.46
C PRO A 178 -11.87 -10.18 10.37
N ARG A 179 -11.64 -11.07 9.41
CA ARG A 179 -10.74 -10.82 8.28
C ARG A 179 -11.34 -9.78 7.34
N ILE A 180 -12.62 -9.93 6.97
CA ILE A 180 -13.32 -9.03 6.05
C ILE A 180 -13.40 -7.62 6.65
N VAL A 181 -13.76 -7.52 7.94
CA VAL A 181 -13.81 -6.24 8.65
C VAL A 181 -12.44 -5.57 8.68
N ARG A 182 -11.36 -6.33 8.93
CA ARG A 182 -9.99 -5.79 8.92
C ARG A 182 -9.62 -5.23 7.55
N GLU A 183 -9.91 -5.97 6.47
CA GLU A 183 -9.63 -5.54 5.10
C GLU A 183 -10.41 -4.27 4.72
N ALA A 184 -11.71 -4.22 5.04
CA ALA A 184 -12.52 -3.04 4.76
C ALA A 184 -12.08 -1.80 5.56
N LEU A 185 -11.61 -2.00 6.80
CA LEU A 185 -11.05 -0.92 7.61
C LEU A 185 -9.68 -0.47 7.09
N GLU A 186 -8.83 -1.39 6.65
CA GLU A 186 -7.51 -1.09 6.10
C GLU A 186 -7.61 -0.15 4.88
N GLU A 187 -8.50 -0.44 3.94
CA GLU A 187 -8.73 0.44 2.78
C GLU A 187 -9.21 1.84 3.20
N LYS A 188 -10.10 1.90 4.20
CA LYS A 188 -10.59 3.15 4.77
C LYS A 188 -9.48 3.93 5.47
N HIS A 189 -8.60 3.24 6.20
CA HIS A 189 -7.47 3.82 6.93
C HIS A 189 -6.40 4.36 5.98
N GLN A 190 -6.09 3.65 4.90
CA GLN A 190 -5.18 4.12 3.84
C GLN A 190 -5.64 5.46 3.23
N LYS A 191 -6.96 5.63 3.00
CA LYS A 191 -7.53 6.89 2.50
C LYS A 191 -7.55 8.01 3.55
N ARG A 192 -7.53 7.67 4.84
CA ARG A 192 -7.63 8.60 5.98
C ARG A 192 -6.27 9.14 6.41
N PHE A 193 -5.29 8.26 6.59
CA PHE A 193 -3.97 8.59 7.13
C PHE A 193 -2.97 8.75 5.99
N VAL A 194 -2.69 10.00 5.61
CA VAL A 194 -1.79 10.31 4.50
C VAL A 194 -0.38 10.52 5.04
N PRO A 195 0.65 9.83 4.52
CA PRO A 195 2.02 10.05 4.97
C PRO A 195 2.50 11.46 4.60
N LYS A 196 3.19 12.11 5.55
CA LYS A 196 3.81 13.44 5.39
C LYS A 196 4.85 13.45 4.28
N TYR A 197 5.71 12.43 4.24
CA TYR A 197 6.80 12.31 3.29
C TYR A 197 6.44 11.34 2.19
N GLN A 198 6.38 11.81 0.95
CA GLN A 198 6.13 10.99 -0.23
C GLN A 198 7.39 10.89 -1.07
N LEU A 199 7.73 9.69 -1.53
CA LEU A 199 8.86 9.49 -2.43
C LEU A 199 8.60 10.26 -3.74
N LEU A 200 9.63 10.92 -4.30
CA LEU A 200 9.51 11.55 -5.61
C LEU A 200 10.01 10.66 -6.72
N VAL A 201 9.21 10.62 -7.79
CA VAL A 201 9.46 9.86 -9.00
C VAL A 201 9.32 10.76 -10.24
N ARG A 202 9.83 10.30 -11.37
CA ARG A 202 9.65 10.88 -12.71
C ARG A 202 8.90 9.87 -13.57
N THR A 203 7.85 10.32 -14.24
CA THR A 203 7.12 9.51 -15.21
C THR A 203 8.02 9.16 -16.39
N ILE A 204 8.00 7.90 -16.79
CA ILE A 204 8.67 7.39 -17.98
C ILE A 204 7.62 7.35 -19.09
N PRO A 205 7.87 7.98 -20.26
CA PRO A 205 6.96 7.87 -21.40
C PRO A 205 6.81 6.39 -21.82
N ARG A 206 5.58 5.98 -22.11
CA ARG A 206 5.27 4.67 -22.71
C ARG A 206 5.49 4.70 -24.22
#